data_AF-A0A4Y8WPI2-F1
#
_entry.id   AF-A0A4Y8WPI2-F1
#
_cell.length_a   1.000
_cell.length_b   1.000
_cell.length_c   1.000
_cell.angle_alpha   90.00
_cell.angle_beta   90.00
_cell.angle_gamma   90.00
#
_symmetry.space_group_name_H-M   'P 1'
#
loop_
_entity.id
_entity.type
_entity.pdbx_description
1 polymer ?
#
loop_
_entity_poly.entity_id
_entity_poly.type
_entity_poly.pdbx_seq_one_letter_code
_entity_poly.pdbx_strand_id
1 'polypeptide(L)'
;MAAEINFDAITALESRVKFYMNDMKGAYEAALKLIDTKRYPLNAPEAKAFEDMWLHDKSAETILTLNIQRPDELAPGTSLYGPDISLSCEDEDGTVGANSPSFIPSVWVVEMYDDKDLRKNLYFEPQYVNYLDAFTASDIYVVAKNKGNQEYSDAKDEVKYKHWGGYIPNGLNAPKIFRIAEFYLIASEAAYLLKDEANAIKYLNALKESRGLQPIALKGAELFSEIKKERAREFAFEGFRLWDLRRWGEGMQRHDPQEDPIMGSVFLNPDNLELKIPADNPKFIWPIPFDDIKNTPALATQQNPGF
;
A
#
# COMPACT_ATOMS: atom_id res chain seq x y z
N MET A 1 5.52 8.22 -18.71
CA MET A 1 4.31 8.15 -17.86
C MET A 1 3.13 8.65 -18.67
N ALA A 2 2.00 7.95 -18.66
CA ALA A 2 0.77 8.44 -19.26
C ALA A 2 -0.15 9.00 -18.18
N ALA A 3 -0.72 10.18 -18.44
CA ALA A 3 -1.73 10.82 -17.59
C ALA A 3 -3.17 10.46 -18.01
N GLU A 4 -3.30 9.74 -19.12
CA GLU A 4 -4.57 9.35 -19.74
C GLU A 4 -4.58 7.85 -20.03
N ILE A 5 -5.78 7.30 -20.18
CA ILE A 5 -5.96 5.89 -20.55
C ILE A 5 -5.36 5.65 -21.94
N ASN A 6 -4.44 4.70 -22.02
CA ASN A 6 -3.82 4.27 -23.26
C ASN A 6 -3.88 2.74 -23.40
N PHE A 7 -3.31 2.21 -24.48
CA PHE A 7 -3.31 0.76 -24.75
C PHE A 7 -2.65 -0.07 -23.64
N ASP A 8 -1.56 0.43 -23.04
CA ASP A 8 -0.88 -0.27 -21.95
C ASP A 8 -1.71 -0.27 -20.67
N ALA A 9 -2.38 0.84 -20.35
CA ALA A 9 -3.30 0.93 -19.23
C ALA A 9 -4.50 -0.01 -19.38
N ILE A 10 -5.01 -0.18 -20.60
CA ILE A 10 -6.07 -1.15 -20.91
C ILE A 10 -5.54 -2.58 -20.73
N THR A 11 -4.33 -2.87 -21.21
CA THR A 11 -3.68 -4.19 -21.05
C THR A 11 -3.40 -4.50 -19.58
N ALA A 12 -3.01 -3.49 -18.80
CA ALA A 12 -2.82 -3.57 -17.36
C ALA A 12 -4.14 -3.91 -16.63
N LEU A 13 -5.23 -3.20 -16.97
CA LEU A 13 -6.56 -3.52 -16.45
C LEU A 13 -7.01 -4.93 -16.83
N GLU A 14 -6.82 -5.33 -18.09
CA GLU A 14 -7.14 -6.67 -18.59
C GLU A 14 -6.41 -7.75 -17.78
N SER A 15 -5.10 -7.60 -17.57
CA SER A 15 -4.31 -8.55 -16.79
C SER A 15 -4.82 -8.68 -15.35
N ARG A 16 -5.09 -7.55 -14.67
CA ARG A 16 -5.65 -7.54 -13.30
C ARG A 16 -7.03 -8.20 -13.24
N VAL A 17 -7.92 -7.90 -14.18
CA VAL A 17 -9.28 -8.47 -14.22
C VAL A 17 -9.21 -9.99 -14.45
N LYS A 18 -8.44 -10.45 -15.43
CA LYS A 18 -8.26 -11.89 -15.69
C LYS A 18 -7.67 -12.61 -14.49
N PHE A 19 -6.71 -11.98 -13.83
CA PHE A 19 -6.10 -12.50 -12.61
C PHE A 19 -7.13 -12.68 -11.50
N TYR A 20 -8.02 -11.71 -11.29
CA TYR A 20 -9.10 -11.82 -10.31
C TYR A 20 -10.22 -12.79 -10.73
N MET A 21 -10.42 -13.00 -12.02
CA MET A 21 -11.34 -14.00 -12.56
C MET A 21 -10.75 -15.42 -12.61
N ASN A 22 -9.54 -15.62 -12.07
CA ASN A 22 -8.82 -16.90 -12.07
C ASN A 22 -8.41 -17.41 -13.47
N ASP A 23 -8.44 -16.56 -14.50
CA ASP A 23 -7.85 -16.84 -15.82
C ASP A 23 -6.33 -16.59 -15.77
N MET A 24 -5.61 -17.53 -15.15
CA MET A 24 -4.16 -17.39 -14.94
C MET A 24 -3.37 -17.34 -16.25
N LYS A 25 -3.80 -18.09 -17.26
CA LYS A 25 -3.14 -18.07 -18.58
C LYS A 25 -3.28 -16.69 -19.22
N GLY A 26 -4.51 -16.17 -19.30
CA GLY A 26 -4.74 -14.87 -19.91
C GLY A 26 -4.15 -13.70 -19.09
N ALA A 27 -4.12 -13.81 -17.75
CA ALA A 27 -3.46 -12.85 -16.87
C ALA A 27 -1.94 -12.82 -17.10
N TYR A 28 -1.31 -13.98 -17.19
CA TYR A 28 0.11 -14.15 -17.48
C TYR A 28 0.48 -13.55 -18.84
N GLU A 29 -0.24 -13.95 -19.90
CA GLU A 29 0.00 -13.44 -21.26
C GLU A 29 -0.17 -11.92 -21.35
N ALA A 30 -1.16 -11.35 -20.69
CA ALA A 30 -1.37 -9.90 -20.64
C ALA A 30 -0.28 -9.18 -19.83
N ALA A 31 0.19 -9.75 -18.72
CA ALA A 31 1.31 -9.20 -17.94
C ALA A 31 2.61 -9.17 -18.76
N LEU A 32 2.90 -10.23 -19.53
CA LEU A 32 4.10 -10.28 -20.37
C LEU A 32 4.08 -9.22 -21.49
N LYS A 33 2.91 -8.89 -22.06
CA LYS A 33 2.77 -7.79 -23.02
C LYS A 33 3.20 -6.43 -22.46
N LEU A 34 3.25 -6.27 -21.13
CA LEU A 34 3.77 -5.08 -20.47
C LEU A 34 5.25 -5.24 -20.14
N ILE A 35 5.61 -6.35 -19.48
CA ILE A 35 6.97 -6.63 -18.99
C ILE A 35 8.00 -6.73 -20.13
N ASP A 36 7.64 -7.35 -21.24
CA ASP A 36 8.57 -7.64 -22.34
C ASP A 36 8.88 -6.42 -23.19
N THR A 37 8.02 -5.40 -23.16
CA THR A 37 8.27 -4.13 -23.88
C THR A 37 9.45 -3.37 -23.32
N LYS A 38 9.80 -3.59 -22.05
CA LYS A 38 10.78 -2.81 -21.28
C LYS A 38 10.50 -1.29 -21.25
N ARG A 39 9.29 -0.86 -21.62
CA ARG A 39 8.84 0.54 -21.57
C ARG A 39 8.75 1.06 -20.13
N TYR A 40 8.43 0.16 -19.20
CA TYR A 40 8.29 0.45 -17.78
C TYR A 40 9.31 -0.42 -17.02
N PRO A 41 10.56 0.01 -16.86
CA PRO A 41 11.53 -0.73 -16.07
C PRO A 41 11.15 -0.70 -14.60
N LEU A 42 11.49 -1.76 -13.87
CA LEU A 42 11.54 -1.70 -12.40
C LEU A 42 12.56 -0.63 -12.00
N ASN A 43 12.28 0.06 -10.90
CA ASN A 43 13.20 1.06 -10.36
C ASN A 43 14.56 0.41 -10.06
N ALA A 44 15.62 1.19 -10.23
CA ALA A 44 16.94 0.79 -9.74
C ALA A 44 16.87 0.57 -8.22
N PRO A 45 17.68 -0.37 -7.66
CA PRO A 45 17.72 -0.64 -6.23
C PRO A 45 18.47 0.45 -5.47
N GLU A 46 17.98 1.67 -5.57
CA GLU A 46 18.53 2.88 -4.96
C GLU A 46 17.42 3.60 -4.21
N ALA A 47 17.67 4.01 -2.96
CA ALA A 47 16.67 4.67 -2.12
C ALA A 47 16.01 5.88 -2.82
N LYS A 48 16.80 6.65 -3.59
CA LYS A 48 16.32 7.83 -4.31
C LYS A 48 15.23 7.50 -5.34
N ALA A 49 15.30 6.35 -6.02
CA ALA A 49 14.28 5.96 -7.00
C ALA A 49 12.90 5.70 -6.35
N PHE A 50 12.89 5.24 -5.10
CA PHE A 50 11.67 5.02 -4.33
C PHE A 50 11.14 6.33 -3.72
N GLU A 51 12.04 7.17 -3.20
CA GLU A 51 11.72 8.53 -2.76
C GLU A 51 11.08 9.33 -3.91
N ASP A 52 11.70 9.34 -5.10
CA ASP A 52 11.15 10.01 -6.28
C ASP A 52 9.77 9.48 -6.66
N MET A 53 9.57 8.16 -6.59
CA MET A 53 8.29 7.54 -6.88
C MET A 53 7.18 8.02 -5.93
N TRP A 54 7.42 7.97 -4.62
CA TRP A 54 6.38 8.17 -3.62
C TRP A 54 6.23 9.61 -3.12
N LEU A 55 7.30 10.41 -3.16
CA LEU A 55 7.32 11.77 -2.63
C LEU A 55 7.32 12.83 -3.73
N HIS A 56 7.65 12.46 -4.97
CA HIS A 56 7.72 13.40 -6.10
C HIS A 56 6.91 12.96 -7.31
N ASP A 57 6.20 11.83 -7.23
CA ASP A 57 5.44 11.23 -8.34
C ASP A 57 6.27 10.99 -9.60
N LYS A 58 7.58 10.78 -9.45
CA LYS A 58 8.54 10.53 -10.53
C LYS A 58 8.97 9.09 -10.51
N SER A 59 8.41 8.28 -11.40
CA SER A 59 8.79 6.86 -11.51
C SER A 59 8.62 6.31 -12.90
N ALA A 60 9.63 5.54 -13.34
CA ALA A 60 9.58 4.79 -14.60
C ALA A 60 8.73 3.52 -14.49
N GLU A 61 8.37 3.08 -13.28
CA GLU A 61 7.49 1.91 -13.07
C GLU A 61 6.02 2.19 -13.43
N THR A 62 5.62 3.47 -13.52
CA THR A 62 4.21 3.84 -13.64
C THR A 62 3.69 3.71 -15.08
N ILE A 63 2.65 2.89 -15.23
CA ILE A 63 1.93 2.71 -16.51
C ILE A 63 0.87 3.81 -16.66
N LEU A 64 0.08 4.02 -15.61
CA LEU A 64 -0.94 5.07 -15.53
C LEU A 64 -0.86 5.76 -14.17
N THR A 65 -0.66 7.07 -14.20
CA THR A 65 -0.74 7.95 -13.03
C THR A 65 -1.70 9.08 -13.37
N LEU A 66 -2.71 9.30 -12.54
CA LEU A 66 -3.68 10.39 -12.77
C LEU A 66 -3.06 11.73 -12.39
N ASN A 67 -3.34 12.75 -13.20
CA ASN A 67 -2.87 14.10 -12.94
C ASN A 67 -3.56 14.71 -11.71
N ILE A 68 -2.81 15.46 -10.91
CA ILE A 68 -3.36 16.36 -9.89
C ILE A 68 -3.26 17.78 -10.41
N GLN A 69 -4.36 18.52 -10.36
CA GLN A 69 -4.40 19.93 -10.72
C GLN A 69 -4.68 20.78 -9.47
N ARG A 70 -3.74 21.65 -9.12
CA ARG A 70 -3.92 22.64 -8.05
C ARG A 70 -4.45 23.95 -8.65
N PRO A 71 -5.40 24.65 -8.00
CA PRO A 71 -5.95 24.40 -6.65
C PRO A 71 -7.20 23.49 -6.62
N ASP A 72 -7.64 22.96 -7.76
CA ASP A 72 -8.94 22.27 -7.89
C ASP A 72 -9.01 20.92 -7.14
N GLU A 73 -7.87 20.28 -6.91
CA GLU A 73 -7.74 19.05 -6.14
C GLU A 73 -7.31 19.33 -4.69
N LEU A 74 -8.20 19.05 -3.75
CA LEU A 74 -8.00 19.25 -2.33
C LEU A 74 -7.30 18.06 -1.68
N ALA A 75 -6.55 18.34 -0.60
CA ALA A 75 -6.04 17.28 0.25
C ALA A 75 -7.20 16.47 0.83
N PRO A 76 -7.04 15.14 1.00
CA PRO A 76 -8.03 14.37 1.72
C PRO A 76 -8.26 14.98 3.10
N GLY A 77 -9.51 15.30 3.43
CA GLY A 77 -9.89 15.85 4.74
C GLY A 77 -9.78 14.83 5.89
N THR A 78 -9.35 13.61 5.59
CA THR A 78 -9.07 12.55 6.56
C THR A 78 -7.58 12.30 6.52
N SER A 79 -6.94 12.24 7.69
CA SER A 79 -5.55 11.82 7.81
C SER A 79 -5.45 10.33 7.45
N LEU A 80 -5.40 10.03 6.15
CA LEU A 80 -5.34 8.68 5.62
C LEU A 80 -3.89 8.20 5.78
N TYR A 81 -3.68 7.48 6.88
CA TYR A 81 -2.42 6.80 7.23
C TYR A 81 -1.24 7.73 7.59
N GLY A 82 -1.35 9.05 7.38
CA GLY A 82 -0.28 10.03 7.58
C GLY A 82 -0.43 10.89 8.85
N PRO A 83 0.47 11.87 9.04
CA PRO A 83 0.43 12.80 10.16
C PRO A 83 -0.69 13.84 10.11
N ASP A 84 -1.20 14.25 11.27
CA ASP A 84 -2.03 15.46 11.36
C ASP A 84 -1.15 16.71 11.13
N ILE A 85 -1.42 17.46 10.05
CA ILE A 85 -0.72 18.70 9.69
C ILE A 85 -0.76 19.75 10.82
N SER A 86 -1.81 19.73 11.65
CA SER A 86 -2.00 20.73 12.71
C SER A 86 -1.16 20.49 13.97
N LEU A 87 -0.64 19.27 14.16
CA LEU A 87 0.02 18.84 15.41
C LEU A 87 1.47 18.38 15.23
N SER A 88 1.93 18.23 13.98
CA SER A 88 3.22 17.63 13.65
C SER A 88 4.36 18.63 13.45
N CYS A 89 4.33 19.86 13.98
CA CYS A 89 5.44 20.79 13.77
C CYS A 89 6.48 20.73 14.89
N GLU A 90 7.76 20.85 14.54
CA GLU A 90 8.76 21.32 15.50
C GLU A 90 8.53 22.82 15.65
N ASP A 91 8.20 23.27 16.86
CA ASP A 91 8.00 24.69 17.14
C ASP A 91 9.32 25.46 16.91
N GLU A 92 9.25 26.78 16.66
CA GLU A 92 10.43 27.64 16.41
C GLU A 92 11.49 27.59 17.54
N ASP A 93 11.12 27.08 18.72
CA ASP A 93 11.96 26.88 19.89
C ASP A 93 12.62 25.47 19.96
N GLY A 94 12.40 24.61 18.97
CA GLY A 94 12.96 23.26 18.89
C GLY A 94 12.13 22.18 19.60
N THR A 95 10.89 22.49 20.00
CA THR A 95 10.00 21.52 20.63
C THR A 95 9.40 20.61 19.56
N VAL A 96 9.69 19.30 19.58
CA VAL A 96 9.14 18.35 18.61
C VAL A 96 7.65 18.10 18.90
N GLY A 97 6.77 18.55 18.03
CA GLY A 97 5.35 18.24 18.08
C GLY A 97 5.08 16.76 17.89
N ALA A 98 4.01 16.28 18.53
CA ALA A 98 3.61 14.89 18.48
C ALA A 98 2.49 14.68 17.45
N ASN A 99 2.65 13.64 16.64
CA ASN A 99 1.73 13.25 15.59
C ASN A 99 0.45 12.61 16.17
N SER A 100 -0.70 12.74 15.53
CA SER A 100 -1.98 12.13 15.96
C SER A 100 -2.64 11.33 14.82
N PRO A 101 -2.02 10.24 14.31
CA PRO A 101 -2.59 9.46 13.23
C PRO A 101 -3.83 8.70 13.70
N SER A 102 -4.87 8.64 12.86
CA SER A 102 -6.07 7.84 13.16
C SER A 102 -5.82 6.33 13.10
N PHE A 103 -4.74 5.91 12.44
CA PHE A 103 -4.36 4.51 12.28
C PHE A 103 -2.84 4.37 12.32
N ILE A 104 -2.34 3.35 13.02
CA ILE A 104 -0.93 2.93 13.01
C ILE A 104 -0.82 1.47 12.53
N PRO A 105 0.28 1.09 11.86
CA PRO A 105 0.54 -0.31 11.51
C PRO A 105 0.72 -1.15 12.78
N SER A 106 0.35 -2.44 12.71
CA SER A 106 0.73 -3.43 13.73
C SER A 106 2.18 -3.86 13.53
N VAL A 107 2.79 -4.45 14.55
CA VAL A 107 4.22 -4.81 14.57
C VAL A 107 4.61 -5.66 13.35
N TRP A 108 3.83 -6.71 13.04
CA TRP A 108 4.11 -7.59 11.91
C TRP A 108 4.13 -6.89 10.54
N VAL A 109 3.40 -5.77 10.38
CA VAL A 109 3.36 -5.00 9.12
C VAL A 109 4.68 -4.27 8.90
N VAL A 110 5.37 -3.86 9.96
CA VAL A 110 6.71 -3.27 9.87
C VAL A 110 7.75 -4.38 9.72
N GLU A 111 7.61 -5.46 10.49
CA GLU A 111 8.55 -6.59 10.50
C GLU A 111 8.52 -7.49 9.26
N MET A 112 7.47 -7.40 8.43
CA MET A 112 7.47 -8.15 7.17
C MET A 112 8.57 -7.68 6.20
N TYR A 113 9.20 -6.53 6.46
CA TYR A 113 10.31 -5.96 5.71
C TYR A 113 11.66 -6.19 6.43
N ASP A 114 12.61 -6.77 5.69
CA ASP A 114 14.02 -6.86 6.10
C ASP A 114 14.63 -5.46 6.23
N ASP A 115 15.65 -5.28 7.07
CA ASP A 115 16.32 -3.99 7.26
C ASP A 115 16.99 -3.46 5.99
N LYS A 116 17.34 -4.35 5.05
CA LYS A 116 17.88 -3.99 3.73
C LYS A 116 16.80 -3.71 2.69
N ASP A 117 15.52 -3.95 3.00
CA ASP A 117 14.42 -3.65 2.09
C ASP A 117 14.27 -2.13 1.97
N LEU A 118 14.52 -1.61 0.77
CA LEU A 118 14.48 -0.17 0.49
C LEU A 118 13.10 0.45 0.75
N ARG A 119 12.04 -0.37 0.82
CA ARG A 119 10.69 0.11 1.13
C ARG A 119 10.50 0.41 2.62
N LYS A 120 11.24 -0.23 3.53
CA LYS A 120 10.97 -0.16 4.98
C LYS A 120 11.03 1.26 5.49
N ASN A 121 12.16 1.94 5.29
CA ASN A 121 12.38 3.31 5.78
C ASN A 121 11.63 4.39 4.97
N LEU A 122 11.02 4.00 3.84
CA LEU A 122 10.16 4.90 3.07
C LEU A 122 8.68 4.74 3.46
N TYR A 123 8.24 3.51 3.72
CA TYR A 123 6.85 3.20 4.03
C TYR A 123 6.54 3.44 5.50
N PHE A 124 7.55 3.45 6.36
CA PHE A 124 7.42 3.68 7.79
C PHE A 124 8.42 4.70 8.30
N GLU A 125 7.99 5.48 9.28
CA GLU A 125 8.86 6.40 10.00
C GLU A 125 8.52 6.36 11.49
N PRO A 126 9.51 6.22 12.39
CA PRO A 126 9.29 6.33 13.83
C PRO A 126 9.01 7.79 14.20
N GLN A 127 8.00 8.03 15.04
CA GLN A 127 7.54 9.37 15.41
C GLN A 127 7.17 9.44 16.89
N TYR A 128 7.11 10.67 17.41
CA TYR A 128 6.34 10.97 18.61
C TYR A 128 4.85 10.97 18.26
N VAL A 129 4.03 10.24 19.02
CA VAL A 129 2.60 10.08 18.72
C VAL A 129 1.74 10.35 19.96
N ASN A 130 0.72 11.21 19.81
CA ASN A 130 -0.30 11.51 20.81
C ASN A 130 -1.42 10.47 20.82
N TYR A 131 -1.83 10.07 22.03
CA TYR A 131 -2.97 9.20 22.27
C TYR A 131 -4.03 9.90 23.11
N LEU A 132 -5.25 10.02 22.57
CA LEU A 132 -6.43 10.54 23.28
C LEU A 132 -6.16 11.84 24.07
N ASP A 133 -5.33 12.73 23.52
CA ASP A 133 -4.92 14.00 24.13
C ASP A 133 -4.29 13.87 25.53
N ALA A 134 -3.81 12.67 25.90
CA ALA A 134 -3.41 12.33 27.26
C ALA A 134 -1.94 11.90 27.41
N PHE A 135 -1.31 11.38 26.35
CA PHE A 135 0.05 10.84 26.40
C PHE A 135 0.75 10.92 25.04
N THR A 136 2.07 11.12 25.06
CA THR A 136 2.95 11.08 23.87
C THR A 136 3.91 9.90 23.97
N ALA A 137 3.82 8.95 23.04
CA ALA A 137 4.75 7.83 22.91
C ALA A 137 5.86 8.17 21.91
N SER A 138 7.10 7.76 22.17
CA SER A 138 8.21 7.91 21.22
C SER A 138 8.39 6.67 20.35
N ASP A 139 9.05 6.84 19.20
CA ASP A 139 9.48 5.75 18.32
C ASP A 139 8.36 4.83 17.80
N ILE A 140 7.13 5.34 17.70
CA ILE A 140 6.02 4.62 17.10
C ILE A 140 6.10 4.76 15.58
N TYR A 141 6.13 3.64 14.85
CA TYR A 141 6.10 3.66 13.40
C TYR A 141 4.73 4.12 12.90
N VAL A 142 4.72 5.20 12.12
CA VAL A 142 3.56 5.64 11.34
C VAL A 142 3.73 5.25 9.87
N VAL A 143 2.66 5.29 9.08
CA VAL A 143 2.76 5.03 7.64
C VAL A 143 3.22 6.30 6.93
N ALA A 144 4.35 6.18 6.22
CA ALA A 144 5.04 7.26 5.53
C ALA A 144 4.88 7.19 3.99
N LYS A 145 4.33 6.10 3.45
CA LYS A 145 4.30 5.81 2.01
C LYS A 145 3.61 6.91 1.16
N ASN A 146 2.57 7.53 1.69
CA ASN A 146 1.82 8.61 1.01
C ASN A 146 1.87 9.89 1.85
N LYS A 147 3.06 10.34 2.24
CA LYS A 147 3.23 11.60 2.99
C LYS A 147 2.71 12.81 2.23
N GLY A 148 2.73 12.78 0.90
CA GLY A 148 2.40 13.90 0.06
C GLY A 148 3.60 14.38 -0.75
N ASN A 149 3.30 14.96 -1.90
CA ASN A 149 4.24 15.61 -2.79
C ASN A 149 4.27 17.10 -2.44
N GLN A 150 5.45 17.58 -2.06
CA GLN A 150 5.66 18.96 -1.60
C GLN A 150 5.20 19.99 -2.65
N GLU A 151 5.31 19.68 -3.94
CA GLU A 151 4.89 20.60 -5.00
C GLU A 151 3.39 20.91 -5.02
N TYR A 152 2.57 19.99 -4.47
CA TYR A 152 1.12 20.17 -4.38
C TYR A 152 0.68 20.84 -3.08
N SER A 153 1.59 21.08 -2.14
CA SER A 153 1.25 21.73 -0.88
C SER A 153 1.09 23.24 -1.02
N ASP A 154 0.04 23.81 -0.44
CA ASP A 154 -0.07 25.27 -0.28
C ASP A 154 0.96 25.81 0.71
N ALA A 155 1.46 24.97 1.61
CA ALA A 155 2.40 25.33 2.66
C ALA A 155 3.87 25.07 2.27
N LYS A 156 4.16 24.85 0.97
CA LYS A 156 5.49 24.43 0.50
C LYS A 156 6.64 25.40 0.77
N ASP A 157 6.31 26.68 0.93
CA ASP A 157 7.27 27.75 1.20
C ASP A 157 7.38 28.10 2.70
N GLU A 158 6.49 27.56 3.53
CA GLU A 158 6.44 27.86 4.97
C GLU A 158 7.55 27.12 5.74
N VAL A 159 8.33 27.86 6.54
CA VAL A 159 9.51 27.32 7.26
C VAL A 159 9.13 26.22 8.25
N LYS A 160 8.00 26.36 8.95
CA LYS A 160 7.51 25.36 9.93
C LYS A 160 7.17 23.99 9.33
N TYR A 161 6.94 23.90 8.02
CA TYR A 161 6.70 22.63 7.31
C TYR A 161 7.94 22.14 6.54
N LYS A 162 9.11 22.71 6.80
CA LYS A 162 10.42 22.19 6.34
C LYS A 162 11.01 21.14 7.30
N HIS A 163 10.37 20.93 8.44
CA HIS A 163 10.74 19.90 9.42
C HIS A 163 10.30 18.50 8.95
N TRP A 164 10.78 17.44 9.59
CA TRP A 164 10.72 16.04 9.10
C TRP A 164 11.57 15.74 7.86
N GLY A 165 12.71 16.41 7.69
CA GLY A 165 13.54 16.19 6.50
C GLY A 165 12.94 16.77 5.21
N GLY A 166 12.02 17.74 5.32
CA GLY A 166 11.46 18.51 4.20
C GLY A 166 10.07 18.09 3.71
N TYR A 167 9.35 17.23 4.46
CA TYR A 167 8.06 16.69 4.03
C TYR A 167 6.86 17.48 4.55
N ILE A 168 5.77 17.51 3.75
CA ILE A 168 4.50 18.12 4.15
C ILE A 168 3.43 17.04 4.19
N PRO A 169 2.91 16.67 5.38
CA PRO A 169 2.04 15.52 5.57
C PRO A 169 0.59 15.75 5.11
N ASN A 170 0.41 16.19 3.86
CA ASN A 170 -0.91 16.49 3.29
C ASN A 170 -1.52 15.32 2.51
N GLY A 171 -0.79 14.23 2.33
CA GLY A 171 -1.26 13.07 1.57
C GLY A 171 -1.53 13.34 0.09
N LEU A 172 -1.12 14.49 -0.43
CA LEU A 172 -1.33 14.87 -1.82
C LEU A 172 -0.28 14.19 -2.70
N ASN A 173 -0.61 13.03 -3.24
CA ASN A 173 0.23 12.34 -4.22
C ASN A 173 -0.56 11.99 -5.46
N ALA A 174 0.06 12.09 -6.64
CA ALA A 174 -0.60 11.68 -7.87
C ALA A 174 -1.00 10.19 -7.80
N PRO A 175 -2.29 9.84 -8.03
CA PRO A 175 -2.75 8.46 -7.92
C PRO A 175 -2.09 7.55 -8.96
N LYS A 176 -1.33 6.57 -8.49
CA LYS A 176 -0.63 5.58 -9.34
C LYS A 176 -1.54 4.38 -9.52
N ILE A 177 -2.31 4.34 -10.61
CA ILE A 177 -3.34 3.31 -10.85
C ILE A 177 -2.69 1.96 -11.21
N PHE A 178 -1.64 2.00 -12.02
CA PHE A 178 -0.92 0.81 -12.49
C PHE A 178 0.59 1.05 -12.42
N ARG A 179 1.30 0.14 -11.74
CA ARG A 179 2.77 0.08 -11.69
C ARG A 179 3.23 -1.27 -12.22
N ILE A 180 4.37 -1.30 -12.92
CA ILE A 180 4.88 -2.53 -13.54
C ILE A 180 5.13 -3.64 -12.50
N ALA A 181 5.48 -3.28 -11.26
CA ALA A 181 5.65 -4.22 -10.14
C ALA A 181 4.42 -5.14 -9.92
N GLU A 182 3.20 -4.65 -10.18
CA GLU A 182 1.98 -5.48 -10.12
C GLU A 182 2.02 -6.60 -11.15
N PHE A 183 2.44 -6.30 -12.37
CA PHE A 183 2.46 -7.26 -13.45
C PHE A 183 3.58 -8.29 -13.28
N TYR A 184 4.70 -7.91 -12.66
CA TYR A 184 5.71 -8.88 -12.21
C TYR A 184 5.14 -9.87 -11.20
N LEU A 185 4.35 -9.41 -10.22
CA LEU A 185 3.72 -10.28 -9.22
C LEU A 185 2.55 -11.10 -9.78
N ILE A 186 1.75 -10.54 -10.69
CA ILE A 186 0.73 -11.30 -11.44
C ILE A 186 1.40 -12.39 -12.28
N ALA A 187 2.47 -12.05 -13.02
CA ALA A 187 3.21 -13.02 -13.82
C ALA A 187 3.83 -14.12 -12.95
N SER A 188 4.42 -13.76 -11.81
CA SER A 188 4.97 -14.70 -10.84
C SER A 188 3.91 -15.67 -10.31
N GLU A 189 2.78 -15.15 -9.83
CA GLU A 189 1.73 -15.97 -9.23
C GLU A 189 1.02 -16.85 -10.27
N ALA A 190 0.71 -16.27 -11.44
CA ALA A 190 0.09 -17.01 -12.54
C ALA A 190 1.00 -18.13 -13.06
N ALA A 191 2.30 -17.88 -13.23
CA ALA A 191 3.27 -18.90 -13.63
C ALA A 191 3.32 -20.06 -12.62
N TYR A 192 3.33 -19.76 -11.31
CA TYR A 192 3.29 -20.80 -10.27
C TYR A 192 2.03 -21.67 -10.38
N LEU A 193 0.85 -21.04 -10.57
CA LEU A 193 -0.41 -21.76 -10.69
C LEU A 193 -0.51 -22.59 -11.99
N LEU A 194 0.17 -22.14 -13.05
CA LEU A 194 0.34 -22.85 -14.31
C LEU A 194 1.45 -23.92 -14.29
N LYS A 195 2.04 -24.19 -13.12
CA LYS A 195 3.12 -25.18 -12.91
C LYS A 195 4.45 -24.84 -13.60
N ASP A 196 4.68 -23.55 -13.84
CA ASP A 196 5.94 -23.00 -14.33
C ASP A 196 6.69 -22.28 -13.20
N GLU A 197 7.23 -23.07 -12.26
CA GLU A 197 7.97 -22.52 -11.12
C GLU A 197 9.24 -21.77 -11.55
N ALA A 198 9.83 -22.13 -12.69
CA ALA A 198 11.04 -21.48 -13.20
C ALA A 198 10.77 -20.02 -13.57
N ASN A 199 9.65 -19.73 -14.25
CA ASN A 199 9.25 -18.34 -14.50
C ASN A 199 8.68 -17.66 -13.25
N ALA A 200 7.98 -18.40 -12.38
CA ALA A 200 7.49 -17.83 -11.12
C ALA A 200 8.63 -17.23 -10.28
N ILE A 201 9.66 -18.01 -9.98
CA ILE A 201 10.81 -17.54 -9.18
C ILE A 201 11.58 -16.43 -9.90
N LYS A 202 11.68 -16.48 -11.24
CA LYS A 202 12.35 -15.45 -12.04
C LYS A 202 11.68 -14.08 -11.87
N TYR A 203 10.35 -13.98 -12.01
CA TYR A 203 9.66 -12.69 -11.88
C TYR A 203 9.65 -12.19 -10.44
N LEU A 204 9.53 -13.09 -9.46
CA LEU A 204 9.65 -12.74 -8.05
C LEU A 204 11.03 -12.16 -7.73
N ASN A 205 12.11 -12.84 -8.12
CA ASN A 205 13.48 -12.38 -7.86
C ASN A 205 13.77 -11.05 -8.54
N ALA A 206 13.34 -10.86 -9.79
CA ALA A 206 13.51 -9.57 -10.48
C ALA A 206 12.90 -8.40 -9.69
N LEU A 207 11.71 -8.59 -9.09
CA LEU A 207 11.12 -7.60 -8.20
C LEU A 207 11.93 -7.45 -6.91
N LYS A 208 12.25 -8.55 -6.22
CA LYS A 208 12.99 -8.50 -4.93
C LYS A 208 14.34 -7.78 -5.08
N GLU A 209 15.08 -8.08 -6.14
CA GLU A 209 16.36 -7.43 -6.45
C GLU A 209 16.19 -5.93 -6.64
N SER A 210 15.14 -5.49 -7.34
CA SER A 210 14.83 -4.05 -7.49
C SER A 210 14.50 -3.35 -6.17
N ARG A 211 14.11 -4.09 -5.13
CA ARG A 211 13.83 -3.58 -3.78
C ARG A 211 15.05 -3.65 -2.84
N GLY A 212 16.23 -4.00 -3.37
CA GLY A 212 17.48 -4.13 -2.61
C GLY A 212 17.66 -5.47 -1.91
N LEU A 213 16.78 -6.44 -2.17
CA LEU A 213 16.82 -7.77 -1.56
C LEU A 213 17.63 -8.74 -2.40
N GLN A 214 18.16 -9.79 -1.76
CA GLN A 214 18.85 -10.86 -2.47
C GLN A 214 17.85 -11.81 -3.15
N PRO A 215 18.21 -12.36 -4.33
CA PRO A 215 17.39 -13.37 -4.99
C PRO A 215 17.33 -14.65 -4.13
N ILE A 216 16.20 -15.35 -4.20
CA ILE A 216 15.95 -16.59 -3.46
C ILE A 216 15.82 -17.79 -4.42
N ALA A 217 15.85 -19.00 -3.86
CA ALA A 217 15.73 -20.25 -4.62
C ALA A 217 14.65 -21.20 -4.04
N LEU A 218 13.52 -20.62 -3.60
CA LEU A 218 12.38 -21.37 -3.05
C LEU A 218 11.63 -22.15 -4.14
N LYS A 219 10.92 -23.20 -3.73
CA LYS A 219 10.11 -24.07 -4.61
C LYS A 219 8.81 -24.47 -3.94
N GLY A 220 7.86 -24.99 -4.72
CA GLY A 220 6.60 -25.54 -4.22
C GLY A 220 5.84 -24.58 -3.30
N ALA A 221 5.35 -25.10 -2.17
CA ALA A 221 4.54 -24.31 -1.24
C ALA A 221 5.28 -23.11 -0.63
N GLU A 222 6.59 -23.20 -0.43
CA GLU A 222 7.40 -22.10 0.11
C GLU A 222 7.51 -20.95 -0.89
N LEU A 223 7.67 -21.26 -2.18
CA LEU A 223 7.65 -20.27 -3.24
C LEU A 223 6.32 -19.52 -3.28
N PHE A 224 5.20 -20.25 -3.23
CA PHE A 224 3.89 -19.60 -3.25
C PHE A 224 3.64 -18.74 -2.00
N SER A 225 4.03 -19.22 -0.82
CA SER A 225 3.97 -18.44 0.41
C SER A 225 4.74 -17.12 0.28
N GLU A 226 5.94 -17.16 -0.31
CA GLU A 226 6.74 -15.97 -0.52
C GLU A 226 6.17 -15.03 -1.59
N ILE A 227 5.54 -15.55 -2.66
CA ILE A 227 4.81 -14.73 -3.64
C ILE A 227 3.70 -13.94 -2.92
N LYS A 228 2.94 -14.58 -2.03
CA LYS A 228 1.89 -13.91 -1.24
C LYS A 228 2.46 -12.84 -0.32
N LYS A 229 3.55 -13.13 0.38
CA LYS A 229 4.24 -12.18 1.27
C LYS A 229 4.81 -10.99 0.51
N GLU A 230 5.42 -11.22 -0.66
CA GLU A 230 5.97 -10.15 -1.48
C GLU A 230 4.87 -9.25 -2.04
N ARG A 231 3.73 -9.82 -2.41
CA ARG A 231 2.55 -9.04 -2.82
C ARG A 231 2.01 -8.17 -1.68
N ALA A 232 1.99 -8.68 -0.46
CA ALA A 232 1.61 -7.90 0.72
C ALA A 232 2.60 -6.76 1.02
N ARG A 233 3.92 -7.01 0.93
CA ARG A 233 4.96 -5.98 1.08
C ARG A 233 4.89 -4.90 0.01
N GLU A 234 4.74 -5.30 -1.25
CA GLU A 234 4.78 -4.37 -2.37
C GLU A 234 3.59 -3.41 -2.35
N PHE A 235 2.38 -3.95 -2.09
CA PHE A 235 1.10 -3.22 -2.16
C PHE A 235 0.51 -2.82 -0.81
N ALA A 236 1.33 -2.80 0.25
CA ALA A 236 0.92 -2.25 1.54
C ALA A 236 0.35 -0.84 1.34
N PHE A 237 -0.83 -0.58 1.93
CA PHE A 237 -1.54 0.70 1.86
C PHE A 237 -2.07 1.11 0.47
N GLU A 238 -2.14 0.18 -0.50
CA GLU A 238 -2.69 0.43 -1.84
C GLU A 238 -4.05 -0.27 -2.08
N GLY A 239 -4.67 -0.82 -1.03
CA GLY A 239 -6.02 -1.40 -1.11
C GLY A 239 -6.11 -2.84 -1.62
N PHE A 240 -4.99 -3.55 -1.78
CA PHE A 240 -4.97 -4.91 -2.36
C PHE A 240 -5.25 -6.05 -1.35
N ARG A 241 -4.84 -5.88 -0.08
CA ARG A 241 -4.78 -7.00 0.89
C ARG A 241 -6.11 -7.74 1.07
N LEU A 242 -7.22 -7.00 1.13
CA LEU A 242 -8.55 -7.59 1.28
C LEU A 242 -8.91 -8.48 0.07
N TRP A 243 -8.63 -8.02 -1.14
CA TRP A 243 -8.89 -8.76 -2.38
C TRP A 243 -8.01 -10.00 -2.50
N ASP A 244 -6.74 -9.89 -2.11
CA ASP A 244 -5.81 -11.02 -2.12
C ASP A 244 -6.25 -12.12 -1.16
N LEU A 245 -6.61 -11.77 0.08
CA LEU A 245 -7.14 -12.74 1.06
C LEU A 245 -8.38 -13.47 0.53
N ARG A 246 -9.33 -12.73 -0.04
CA ARG A 246 -10.55 -13.31 -0.63
C ARG A 246 -10.24 -14.29 -1.76
N ARG A 247 -9.36 -13.90 -2.69
CA ARG A 247 -9.00 -14.72 -3.85
C ARG A 247 -8.22 -15.98 -3.45
N TRP A 248 -7.43 -15.90 -2.38
CA TRP A 248 -6.73 -17.05 -1.82
C TRP A 248 -7.59 -17.94 -0.92
N GLY A 249 -8.82 -17.52 -0.59
CA GLY A 249 -9.66 -18.22 0.38
C GLY A 249 -9.05 -18.21 1.78
N GLU A 250 -8.40 -17.11 2.16
CA GLU A 250 -7.75 -16.93 3.45
C GLU A 250 -8.55 -15.99 4.36
N GLY A 251 -8.62 -16.33 5.64
CA GLY A 251 -9.17 -15.46 6.67
C GLY A 251 -8.20 -14.35 7.05
N MET A 252 -8.60 -13.51 8.00
CA MET A 252 -7.71 -12.54 8.62
C MET A 252 -7.67 -12.71 10.14
N GLN A 253 -6.52 -12.35 10.72
CA GLN A 253 -6.34 -12.23 12.15
C GLN A 253 -5.70 -10.86 12.42
N ARG A 254 -6.18 -10.17 13.46
CA ARG A 254 -5.47 -9.02 14.01
C ARG A 254 -4.25 -9.49 14.81
N HIS A 255 -3.19 -8.70 14.72
CA HIS A 255 -1.88 -9.00 15.26
C HIS A 255 -1.48 -7.96 16.29
N ASP A 256 -0.37 -8.24 16.96
CA ASP A 256 0.10 -7.45 18.08
C ASP A 256 0.28 -5.97 17.73
N PRO A 257 -0.19 -5.08 18.62
CA PRO A 257 -0.06 -3.63 18.47
C PRO A 257 1.41 -3.21 18.67
N GLN A 258 1.75 -2.00 18.24
CA GLN A 258 3.01 -1.39 18.65
C GLN A 258 2.94 -0.97 20.13
N GLU A 259 4.08 -1.03 20.79
CA GLU A 259 4.26 -0.63 22.19
C GLU A 259 5.24 0.52 22.28
N ASP A 260 4.99 1.45 23.19
CA ASP A 260 5.98 2.47 23.55
C ASP A 260 7.23 1.79 24.16
N PRO A 261 8.43 1.94 23.57
CA PRO A 261 9.63 1.28 24.06
C PRO A 261 10.10 1.79 25.43
N ILE A 262 9.66 2.97 25.86
CA ILE A 262 10.02 3.58 27.15
C ILE A 262 9.02 3.15 28.23
N MET A 263 7.72 3.30 27.96
CA MET A 263 6.65 3.07 28.96
C MET A 263 6.03 1.67 28.90
N GLY A 264 6.33 0.87 27.88
CA GLY A 264 5.72 -0.45 27.66
C GLY A 264 4.20 -0.41 27.45
N SER A 265 3.67 0.75 27.08
CA SER A 265 2.23 0.97 26.96
C SER A 265 1.77 0.67 25.52
N VAL A 266 0.70 -0.10 25.40
CA VAL A 266 0.08 -0.47 24.13
C VAL A 266 -0.75 0.70 23.58
N PHE A 267 -0.49 1.07 22.33
CA PHE A 267 -1.09 2.24 21.69
C PHE A 267 -2.39 1.95 20.93
N LEU A 268 -3.30 1.17 21.53
CA LEU A 268 -4.59 0.79 20.93
C LEU A 268 -5.67 0.55 21.99
N ASN A 269 -6.94 0.70 21.61
CA ASN A 269 -8.03 0.14 22.41
C ASN A 269 -7.84 -1.40 22.47
N PRO A 270 -7.69 -2.02 23.66
CA PRO A 270 -7.46 -3.46 23.79
C PRO A 270 -8.62 -4.30 23.24
N ASP A 271 -9.81 -3.70 23.09
CA ASP A 271 -10.96 -4.35 22.51
C ASP A 271 -10.67 -4.78 21.06
N ASN A 272 -10.76 -6.09 20.81
CA ASN A 272 -10.64 -6.73 19.49
C ASN A 272 -9.21 -6.89 18.95
N LEU A 273 -8.15 -6.88 19.77
CA LEU A 273 -6.80 -7.24 19.30
C LEU A 273 -6.71 -8.70 18.81
N GLU A 274 -7.53 -9.60 19.35
CA GLU A 274 -7.58 -11.01 18.98
C GLU A 274 -8.60 -11.34 17.87
N LEU A 275 -9.14 -10.34 17.16
CA LEU A 275 -10.18 -10.57 16.15
C LEU A 275 -9.69 -11.52 15.06
N LYS A 276 -10.41 -12.63 14.88
CA LYS A 276 -10.22 -13.60 13.80
C LYS A 276 -11.48 -13.66 12.94
N ILE A 277 -11.31 -13.48 11.64
CA ILE A 277 -12.38 -13.56 10.65
C ILE A 277 -12.06 -14.75 9.73
N PRO A 278 -12.90 -15.80 9.67
CA PRO A 278 -12.68 -16.95 8.80
C PRO A 278 -12.88 -16.57 7.33
N ALA A 279 -12.24 -17.30 6.41
CA ALA A 279 -12.22 -17.00 4.98
C ALA A 279 -13.60 -16.94 4.32
N ASP A 280 -14.57 -17.68 4.86
CA ASP A 280 -15.94 -17.77 4.36
C ASP A 280 -16.88 -16.72 4.98
N ASN A 281 -16.36 -15.78 5.77
CA ASN A 281 -17.18 -14.74 6.38
C ASN A 281 -17.86 -13.88 5.30
N PRO A 282 -19.19 -13.75 5.31
CA PRO A 282 -19.89 -13.05 4.23
C PRO A 282 -19.61 -11.53 4.20
N LYS A 283 -19.09 -10.96 5.29
CA LYS A 283 -18.72 -9.54 5.39
C LYS A 283 -17.42 -9.17 4.67
N PHE A 284 -16.77 -10.13 4.01
CA PHE A 284 -15.77 -9.83 2.97
C PHE A 284 -16.37 -9.15 1.73
N ILE A 285 -17.70 -9.16 1.60
CA ILE A 285 -18.46 -8.45 0.56
C ILE A 285 -19.28 -7.34 1.25
N TRP A 286 -19.19 -6.12 0.74
CA TRP A 286 -19.98 -5.00 1.25
C TRP A 286 -21.47 -5.15 0.96
N PRO A 287 -22.35 -4.62 1.83
CA PRO A 287 -23.78 -4.63 1.55
C PRO A 287 -24.11 -3.76 0.33
N ILE A 288 -25.22 -4.08 -0.34
CA ILE A 288 -25.88 -3.10 -1.20
C ILE A 288 -26.29 -1.92 -0.31
N PRO A 289 -25.98 -0.66 -0.69
CA PRO A 289 -26.28 0.48 0.15
C PRO A 289 -27.76 0.60 0.47
N PHE A 290 -28.07 1.04 1.69
CA PHE A 290 -29.45 1.11 2.18
C PHE A 290 -30.34 2.02 1.31
N ASP A 291 -29.80 3.15 0.84
CA ASP A 291 -30.54 4.09 -0.01
C ASP A 291 -30.88 3.49 -1.38
N ASP A 292 -30.00 2.64 -1.95
CA ASP A 292 -30.29 1.91 -3.19
C ASP A 292 -31.45 0.94 -2.99
N ILE A 293 -31.47 0.21 -1.87
CA ILE A 293 -32.57 -0.70 -1.52
C ILE A 293 -33.88 0.07 -1.31
N LYS A 294 -33.82 1.20 -0.61
CA LYS A 294 -35.00 2.05 -0.35
C LYS A 294 -35.59 2.61 -1.64
N ASN A 295 -34.76 3.06 -2.56
CA ASN A 295 -35.19 3.64 -3.84
C ASN A 295 -35.55 2.57 -4.89
N THR A 296 -34.99 1.37 -4.77
CA THR A 296 -35.26 0.23 -5.65
C THR A 296 -35.60 -1.01 -4.81
N PRO A 297 -36.85 -1.17 -4.32
CA PRO A 297 -37.21 -2.25 -3.40
C PRO A 297 -36.93 -3.68 -3.91
N ALA A 298 -36.84 -3.87 -5.22
CA ALA A 298 -36.46 -5.15 -5.84
C ALA A 298 -35.01 -5.58 -5.54
N LEU A 299 -34.15 -4.67 -5.07
CA LEU A 299 -32.79 -4.99 -4.62
C LEU A 299 -32.76 -5.61 -3.22
N ALA A 300 -33.82 -5.45 -2.41
CA ALA A 300 -33.85 -5.99 -1.05
C ALA A 300 -33.67 -7.52 -1.03
N THR A 301 -34.23 -8.23 -2.01
CA THR A 301 -34.11 -9.69 -2.16
C THR A 301 -32.77 -10.13 -2.77
N GLN A 302 -31.94 -9.18 -3.20
CA GLN A 302 -30.62 -9.40 -3.79
C GLN A 302 -29.49 -8.99 -2.84
N GLN A 303 -29.80 -8.68 -1.57
CA GLN A 303 -28.80 -8.30 -0.58
C GLN A 303 -27.75 -9.40 -0.41
N ASN A 304 -26.50 -8.98 -0.20
CA ASN A 304 -25.41 -9.90 0.10
C ASN A 304 -25.69 -10.61 1.43
N PRO A 305 -25.36 -11.92 1.55
CA PRO A 305 -25.59 -12.66 2.79
C PRO A 305 -25.02 -11.94 4.02
N GLY A 306 -25.73 -12.02 5.15
CA GLY A 306 -25.25 -11.44 6.42
C GLY A 306 -25.54 -9.94 6.63
N PHE A 307 -26.37 -9.33 5.78
CA PHE A 307 -26.87 -7.96 5.90
C PHE A 307 -28.39 -7.88 5.78
#